data_AF-A0A8H8RSQ6-F1
#
_entry.id   AF-A0A8H8RSQ6-F1
#
_cell.length_a   1.000
_cell.length_b   1.000
_cell.length_c   1.000
_cell.angle_alpha   90.00
_cell.angle_beta   90.00
_cell.angle_gamma   90.00
#
_symmetry.space_group_name_H-M   'P 1'
#
loop_
_entity.id
_entity.type
_entity.pdbx_description
1 polymer ?
#
loop_
_entity_poly.entity_id
_entity_poly.type
_entity_poly.pdbx_seq_one_letter_code
_entity_poly.pdbx_strand_id
1 'polypeptide(L)'
;MSQFLAATSFANPAGPLTAFQSAFTTDLQLFPLLMQHPTCNPSFSPPTRNPNSALLVDRSGGRGHDLEAFRNRFPDGKGRLVLQDLPPVIADIRELHADIVRQEYDFLTPQPVIDARAYYLRSNSHDYSDAKCRDILQHIVKAMKPGFSKLLIFE
;
A
#
# COMPACT_ATOMS: atom_id res chain seq x y z
N MET A 1 -10.66 26.29 -7.45
CA MET A 1 -9.81 26.83 -6.36
C MET A 1 -10.02 28.34 -6.16
N SER A 2 -9.78 29.19 -7.18
CA SER A 2 -9.95 30.65 -7.08
C SER A 2 -11.35 31.09 -6.60
N GLN A 3 -12.42 30.49 -7.12
CA GLN A 3 -13.80 30.76 -6.67
C GLN A 3 -14.06 30.36 -5.20
N PHE A 4 -13.48 29.24 -4.75
CA PHE A 4 -13.61 28.79 -3.37
C PHE A 4 -12.90 29.74 -2.40
N LEU A 5 -11.67 30.16 -2.73
CA LEU A 5 -10.92 31.11 -1.90
C LEU A 5 -11.62 32.48 -1.82
N ALA A 6 -12.22 32.95 -2.91
CA ALA A 6 -13.04 34.16 -2.89
C ALA A 6 -14.25 34.02 -1.97
N ALA A 7 -14.92 32.85 -1.98
CA ALA A 7 -16.07 32.56 -1.12
C ALA A 7 -15.72 32.46 0.36
N THR A 8 -14.49 32.07 0.72
CA THR A 8 -14.00 32.07 2.11
C THR A 8 -13.34 33.39 2.51
N SER A 9 -13.36 34.42 1.66
CA SER A 9 -12.60 35.66 1.87
C SER A 9 -11.11 35.40 2.18
N PHE A 10 -10.55 34.35 1.57
CA PHE A 10 -9.17 33.88 1.81
C PHE A 10 -8.86 33.49 3.26
N ALA A 11 -9.88 33.33 4.11
CA ALA A 11 -9.73 32.82 5.45
C ALA A 11 -9.54 31.30 5.45
N ASN A 12 -8.85 30.79 6.48
CA ASN A 12 -8.78 29.36 6.72
C ASN A 12 -10.20 28.81 6.99
N PRO A 13 -10.67 27.80 6.24
CA PRO A 13 -12.00 27.26 6.43
C PRO A 13 -12.12 26.60 7.80
N ALA A 14 -13.07 27.06 8.61
CA ALA A 14 -13.41 26.46 9.89
C ALA A 14 -14.38 25.28 9.68
N GLY A 15 -13.88 24.15 9.17
CA GLY A 15 -14.70 22.95 8.96
C GLY A 15 -14.08 21.95 7.96
N PRO A 16 -14.75 20.80 7.72
CA PRO A 16 -14.26 19.76 6.79
C PRO A 16 -14.41 20.15 5.31
N LEU A 17 -15.03 21.30 5.03
CA LEU A 17 -15.28 21.84 3.71
C LEU A 17 -14.01 22.47 3.14
N THR A 18 -13.42 21.80 2.16
CA THR A 18 -12.30 22.28 1.37
C THR A 18 -12.75 22.59 -0.05
N ALA A 19 -11.84 23.13 -0.86
CA ALA A 19 -12.07 23.34 -2.29
C ALA A 19 -12.52 22.07 -3.02
N PHE A 20 -12.17 20.89 -2.51
CA PHE A 20 -12.62 19.61 -3.06
C PHE A 20 -14.14 19.44 -2.93
N GLN A 21 -14.68 19.57 -1.71
CA GLN A 21 -16.13 19.42 -1.46
C GLN A 21 -16.95 20.42 -2.27
N SER A 22 -16.44 21.66 -2.39
CA SER A 22 -17.07 22.69 -3.21
C SER A 22 -17.05 22.33 -4.71
N ALA A 23 -15.93 21.82 -5.23
CA ALA A 23 -15.79 21.49 -6.65
C ALA A 23 -16.64 20.30 -7.09
N PHE A 24 -16.81 19.31 -6.22
CA PHE A 24 -17.56 18.08 -6.53
C PHE A 24 -18.99 18.09 -5.97
N THR A 25 -19.41 19.19 -5.35
CA THR A 25 -20.73 19.35 -4.72
C THR A 25 -21.07 18.15 -3.83
N THR A 26 -20.16 17.85 -2.91
CA THR A 26 -20.24 16.68 -2.03
C THR A 26 -19.82 17.03 -0.62
N ASP A 27 -20.39 16.35 0.37
CA ASP A 27 -19.95 16.35 1.77
C ASP A 27 -18.88 15.27 2.04
N LEU A 28 -18.63 14.39 1.07
CA LEU A 28 -17.66 13.32 1.17
C LEU A 28 -16.23 13.85 1.19
N GLN A 29 -15.37 13.12 1.90
CA GLN A 29 -13.93 13.24 1.74
C GLN A 29 -13.49 12.58 0.41
N LEU A 30 -12.27 12.91 -0.05
CA LEU A 30 -11.74 12.46 -1.34
C LEU A 30 -11.90 10.95 -1.56
N PHE A 31 -11.49 10.13 -0.59
CA PHE A 31 -11.53 8.68 -0.73
C PHE A 31 -12.95 8.10 -0.85
N PRO A 32 -13.92 8.45 0.02
CA PRO A 32 -15.31 8.04 -0.15
C PRO A 32 -15.91 8.44 -1.51
N LEU A 33 -15.65 9.66 -2.01
CA LEU A 33 -16.14 10.09 -3.32
C LEU A 33 -15.55 9.24 -4.47
N LEU A 34 -14.24 8.97 -4.42
CA LEU A 34 -13.56 8.15 -5.42
C LEU A 34 -14.09 6.71 -5.46
N MET A 35 -14.50 6.16 -4.31
CA MET A 35 -15.10 4.82 -4.25
C MET A 35 -16.49 4.75 -4.91
N GLN A 36 -17.24 5.86 -4.93
CA GLN A 36 -18.54 5.95 -5.61
C GLN A 36 -18.42 6.19 -7.12
N HIS A 37 -17.29 6.73 -7.58
CA HIS A 37 -17.02 7.03 -9.00
C HIS A 37 -15.79 6.27 -9.52
N PRO A 38 -15.88 4.93 -9.71
CA PRO A 38 -14.74 4.08 -10.07
C PRO A 38 -14.10 4.40 -11.43
N THR A 39 -14.79 5.13 -12.30
CA THR A 39 -14.29 5.64 -13.59
C THR A 39 -13.37 6.85 -13.44
N CYS A 40 -13.52 7.65 -12.37
CA CYS A 40 -12.71 8.83 -12.08
C CYS A 40 -11.36 8.48 -11.44
N ASN A 41 -11.09 7.18 -11.23
CA ASN A 41 -9.83 6.70 -10.70
C ASN A 41 -9.34 5.41 -11.38
N PRO A 42 -8.97 5.44 -12.67
CA PRO A 42 -8.50 4.25 -13.39
C PRO A 42 -7.27 3.59 -12.74
N SER A 43 -6.49 4.34 -11.96
CA SER A 43 -5.34 3.84 -11.17
C SER A 43 -5.75 3.09 -9.88
N PHE A 44 -6.99 3.26 -9.42
CA PHE A 44 -7.55 2.58 -8.25
C PHE A 44 -8.81 1.77 -8.56
N SER A 45 -9.24 1.68 -9.82
CA SER A 45 -10.26 0.70 -10.23
C SER A 45 -9.83 -0.65 -9.69
N PRO A 46 -10.69 -1.37 -8.94
CA PRO A 46 -10.33 -2.67 -8.41
C PRO A 46 -10.05 -3.56 -9.62
N PRO A 47 -8.79 -3.94 -9.86
CA PRO A 47 -8.50 -4.84 -10.96
C PRO A 47 -9.21 -6.18 -10.67
N THR A 48 -9.55 -6.93 -11.70
CA THR A 48 -10.11 -8.28 -11.58
C THR A 48 -9.26 -9.08 -10.59
N ARG A 49 -9.80 -9.29 -9.38
CA ARG A 49 -9.08 -9.87 -8.24
C ARG A 49 -8.98 -11.37 -8.48
N ASN A 50 -7.87 -11.82 -9.07
CA ASN A 50 -7.51 -13.23 -9.03
C ASN A 50 -7.21 -13.57 -7.55
N PRO A 51 -7.97 -14.46 -6.89
CA PRO A 51 -7.73 -14.81 -5.49
C PRO A 51 -6.32 -15.38 -5.25
N ASN A 52 -5.66 -15.89 -6.29
CA ASN A 52 -4.28 -16.39 -6.21
C ASN A 52 -3.22 -15.27 -6.35
N SER A 53 -3.60 -14.07 -6.79
CA SER A 53 -2.68 -12.93 -6.87
C SER A 53 -2.35 -12.37 -5.49
N ALA A 54 -1.10 -11.94 -5.31
CA ALA A 54 -0.66 -11.32 -4.06
C ALA A 54 -1.29 -9.93 -3.92
N LEU A 55 -2.06 -9.75 -2.85
CA LEU A 55 -2.66 -8.46 -2.51
C LEU A 55 -1.60 -7.52 -1.91
N LEU A 56 -0.85 -8.02 -0.94
CA LEU A 56 0.11 -7.24 -0.18
C LEU A 56 1.31 -8.10 0.16
N VAL A 57 2.50 -7.61 -0.18
CA VAL A 57 3.78 -8.19 0.21
C VAL A 57 4.44 -7.25 1.21
N ASP A 58 4.55 -7.67 2.48
CA ASP A 58 5.26 -6.93 3.53
C ASP A 58 6.72 -7.40 3.57
N ARG A 59 7.63 -6.57 3.06
CA ARG A 59 9.06 -6.88 2.98
C ARG A 59 9.77 -6.39 4.24
N SER A 60 10.59 -7.25 4.84
CA SER A 60 11.18 -7.02 6.16
C SER A 60 10.10 -6.75 7.21
N GLY A 61 9.01 -7.52 7.16
CA GLY A 61 7.83 -7.31 8.01
C GLY A 61 8.01 -7.80 9.45
N GLY A 62 9.18 -8.35 9.79
CA GLY A 62 9.47 -8.90 11.11
C GLY A 62 8.53 -10.06 11.44
N ARG A 63 7.79 -9.92 12.55
CA ARG A 63 6.81 -10.93 12.99
C ARG A 63 5.45 -10.82 12.29
N GLY A 64 5.23 -9.84 11.42
CA GLY A 64 4.00 -9.70 10.61
C GLY A 64 2.83 -8.98 11.28
N HIS A 65 3.08 -8.17 12.32
CA HIS A 65 2.05 -7.43 13.06
C HIS A 65 1.14 -6.60 12.17
N ASP A 66 1.71 -5.91 11.19
CA ASP A 66 0.92 -5.05 10.30
C ASP A 66 0.06 -5.84 9.32
N LEU A 67 0.55 -6.99 8.82
CA LEU A 67 -0.27 -7.88 8.00
C LEU A 67 -1.41 -8.48 8.81
N GLU A 68 -1.17 -8.83 10.07
CA GLU A 68 -2.21 -9.31 10.97
C GLU A 68 -3.25 -8.23 11.27
N ALA A 69 -2.81 -7.01 11.58
CA ALA A 69 -3.70 -5.86 11.76
C ALA A 69 -4.50 -5.54 10.49
N PHE A 70 -3.85 -5.55 9.32
CA PHE A 70 -4.49 -5.36 8.03
C PHE A 70 -5.57 -6.41 7.79
N ARG A 71 -5.23 -7.68 7.99
CA ARG A 71 -6.16 -8.80 7.84
C ARG A 71 -7.34 -8.68 8.79
N ASN A 72 -7.10 -8.37 10.07
CA ASN A 72 -8.16 -8.24 11.06
C ASN A 72 -9.09 -7.07 10.75
N ARG A 73 -8.55 -5.99 10.15
CA ARG A 73 -9.34 -4.85 9.70
C ARG A 73 -10.18 -5.15 8.45
N PHE A 74 -9.68 -6.02 7.57
CA PHE A 74 -10.28 -6.38 6.29
C PHE A 74 -10.40 -7.91 6.14
N PRO A 75 -11.23 -8.59 6.95
CA PRO A 75 -11.31 -10.05 6.97
C PRO A 75 -11.82 -10.64 5.65
N ASP A 76 -12.69 -9.91 4.93
CA ASP A 76 -13.19 -10.29 3.61
C ASP A 76 -12.25 -9.84 2.46
N GLY A 77 -11.03 -9.41 2.81
CA GLY A 77 -10.00 -9.02 1.87
C GLY A 77 -9.61 -10.19 0.98
N LYS A 78 -9.86 -10.07 -0.33
CA LYS A 78 -9.48 -11.09 -1.31
C LYS A 78 -8.05 -10.86 -1.81
N GLY A 79 -7.28 -11.94 -1.85
CA GLY A 79 -5.91 -11.99 -2.38
C GLY A 79 -4.90 -12.36 -1.29
N ARG A 80 -3.77 -12.90 -1.71
CA ARG A 80 -2.79 -13.48 -0.79
C ARG A 80 -1.99 -12.40 -0.07
N LEU A 81 -1.87 -12.52 1.25
CA LEU A 81 -0.96 -11.72 2.07
C LEU A 81 0.36 -12.49 2.22
N VAL A 82 1.48 -11.82 1.95
CA VAL A 82 2.80 -12.45 1.99
C VAL A 82 3.70 -11.66 2.94
N LEU A 83 4.16 -12.32 3.99
CA LEU A 83 5.21 -11.82 4.88
C LEU A 83 6.56 -12.29 4.38
N GLN A 84 7.48 -11.36 4.14
CA GLN A 84 8.84 -11.64 3.73
C GLN A 84 9.85 -11.12 4.76
N ASP A 85 10.76 -11.99 5.20
CA ASP A 85 11.89 -11.63 6.04
C ASP A 85 13.00 -12.68 5.93
N LEU A 86 14.14 -12.45 6.57
CA LEU A 86 15.26 -13.40 6.59
C LEU A 86 14.85 -14.73 7.26
N PRO A 87 15.47 -15.87 6.88
CA PRO A 87 15.13 -17.18 7.43
C PRO A 87 15.07 -17.25 8.96
N PRO A 88 16.03 -16.67 9.72
CA PRO A 88 15.97 -16.70 11.18
C PRO A 88 14.76 -15.96 11.76
N VAL A 89 14.32 -14.87 11.12
CA VAL A 89 13.18 -14.08 11.56
C VAL A 89 11.89 -14.85 11.31
N ILE A 90 11.74 -15.42 10.11
CA ILE A 90 10.57 -16.24 9.76
C ILE A 90 10.46 -17.48 10.67
N ALA A 91 11.59 -18.11 11.01
CA ALA A 91 11.64 -19.26 11.90
C ALA A 91 11.23 -18.93 13.36
N ASP A 92 11.46 -17.69 13.82
CA ASP A 92 11.09 -17.25 15.18
C ASP A 92 9.58 -16.95 15.33
N ILE A 93 8.82 -16.88 14.23
CA ILE A 93 7.39 -16.57 14.26
C ILE A 93 6.59 -17.73 14.85
N ARG A 94 6.13 -17.55 16.10
CA ARG A 94 5.27 -18.52 16.79
C ARG A 94 3.82 -18.41 16.36
N GLU A 95 3.29 -17.20 16.33
CA GLU A 95 1.89 -16.91 16.05
C GLU A 95 1.81 -15.92 14.90
N LEU A 96 1.06 -16.32 13.87
CA LEU A 96 0.64 -15.48 12.75
C LEU A 96 -0.49 -16.21 12.07
N HIS A 97 -1.52 -15.48 11.64
CA HIS A 97 -2.68 -16.10 11.01
C HIS A 97 -2.31 -17.01 9.81
N ALA A 98 -2.96 -18.16 9.68
CA ALA A 98 -2.66 -19.17 8.67
C ALA A 98 -2.86 -18.69 7.21
N ASP A 99 -3.73 -17.70 7.00
CA ASP A 99 -3.97 -17.08 5.69
C ASP A 99 -2.79 -16.19 5.22
N ILE A 100 -1.85 -15.86 6.12
CA ILE A 100 -0.66 -15.08 5.79
C ILE A 100 0.46 -16.04 5.42
N VAL A 101 0.92 -15.95 4.18
CA VAL A 101 2.01 -16.78 3.68
C VAL A 101 3.34 -16.23 4.17
N ARG A 102 4.04 -17.01 4.98
CA ARG A 102 5.41 -16.74 5.40
C ARG A 102 6.37 -17.15 4.30
N GLN A 103 7.28 -16.26 3.92
CA GLN A 103 8.26 -16.52 2.86
C GLN A 103 9.64 -16.02 3.32
N GLU A 104 10.59 -16.94 3.43
CA GLU A 104 11.99 -16.59 3.63
C GLU A 104 12.52 -15.84 2.40
N TYR A 105 13.09 -14.66 2.61
CA TYR A 105 13.53 -13.82 1.51
C TYR A 105 14.55 -12.77 1.96
N ASP A 106 15.66 -12.69 1.22
CA ASP A 106 16.62 -11.60 1.30
C ASP A 106 16.23 -10.50 0.30
N PHE A 107 15.86 -9.32 0.81
CA PHE A 107 15.42 -8.19 0.01
C PHE A 107 16.52 -7.58 -0.88
N LEU A 108 17.77 -7.98 -0.68
CA LEU A 108 18.90 -7.64 -1.54
C LEU A 108 18.93 -8.47 -2.83
N THR A 109 18.06 -9.48 -2.95
CA THR A 109 17.91 -10.31 -4.15
C THR A 109 16.68 -9.91 -4.96
N PRO A 110 16.54 -10.31 -6.25
CA PRO A 110 15.34 -10.03 -7.04
C PRO A 110 14.04 -10.46 -6.35
N GLN A 111 13.00 -9.64 -6.43
CA GLN A 111 11.72 -9.90 -5.75
C GLN A 111 10.99 -11.11 -6.38
N PRO A 112 10.75 -12.21 -5.63
CA PRO A 112 10.14 -13.43 -6.17
C PRO A 112 8.64 -13.33 -6.40
N VAL A 113 7.93 -12.46 -5.68
CA VAL A 113 6.49 -12.27 -5.86
C VAL A 113 6.28 -11.23 -6.95
N ILE A 114 5.83 -11.66 -8.12
CA ILE A 114 5.59 -10.80 -9.29
C ILE A 114 4.13 -10.33 -9.31
N ASP A 115 3.92 -9.12 -9.83
CA ASP A 115 2.61 -8.50 -10.05
C ASP A 115 1.73 -8.41 -8.80
N ALA A 116 2.32 -8.21 -7.62
CA ALA A 116 1.53 -7.96 -6.41
C ALA A 116 0.82 -6.60 -6.52
N ARG A 117 -0.36 -6.47 -5.90
CA ARG A 117 -1.10 -5.19 -5.90
C ARG A 117 -0.34 -4.12 -5.11
N ALA A 118 0.26 -4.50 -3.99
CA ALA A 118 1.13 -3.62 -3.23
C ALA A 118 2.36 -4.35 -2.70
N TYR A 119 3.51 -3.67 -2.77
CA TYR A 119 4.71 -4.00 -2.03
C TYR A 119 4.86 -2.96 -0.93
N TYR A 120 4.94 -3.40 0.32
CA TYR A 120 5.08 -2.56 1.49
C TYR A 120 6.51 -2.67 2.02
N LEU A 121 7.15 -1.53 2.19
CA LEU A 121 8.51 -1.39 2.70
C LEU A 121 8.44 -0.53 3.97
N ARG A 122 8.73 -1.15 5.12
CA ARG A 122 8.78 -0.48 6.41
C ARG A 122 10.23 -0.34 6.84
N SER A 123 10.69 0.88 7.12
CA SER A 123 11.89 1.12 7.92
C SER A 123 13.18 0.48 7.41
N ASN A 124 13.42 0.50 6.09
CA ASN A 124 14.66 -0.04 5.52
C ASN A 124 15.57 1.04 4.92
N SER A 125 15.11 2.26 4.65
CA SER A 125 15.93 3.22 3.90
C SER A 125 16.97 3.96 4.75
N HIS A 126 16.77 4.10 6.05
CA HIS A 126 17.71 4.79 6.94
C HIS A 126 18.97 3.97 7.27
N ASP A 127 18.93 2.65 7.10
CA ASP A 127 20.05 1.74 7.38
C ASP A 127 21.03 1.60 6.21
N TYR A 128 20.68 2.11 5.03
CA TYR A 128 21.45 1.90 3.79
C TYR A 128 21.77 3.21 3.08
N SER A 129 22.89 3.23 2.36
CA SER A 129 23.23 4.36 1.49
C SER A 129 22.25 4.48 0.31
N ASP A 130 22.09 5.67 -0.23
CA ASP A 130 21.22 5.92 -1.40
C ASP A 130 21.49 4.96 -2.57
N ALA A 131 22.76 4.60 -2.81
CA ALA A 131 23.13 3.66 -3.84
C ALA A 131 22.51 2.29 -3.61
N LYS A 132 22.59 1.80 -2.37
CA LYS A 132 22.02 0.52 -1.97
C LYS A 132 20.50 0.56 -1.95
N CYS A 133 19.90 1.66 -1.50
CA CYS A 133 18.45 1.88 -1.58
C CYS A 133 17.94 1.81 -3.03
N ARG A 134 18.68 2.42 -3.99
CA ARG A 134 18.34 2.30 -5.42
C ARG A 134 18.35 0.85 -5.90
N ASP A 135 19.34 0.06 -5.53
CA ASP A 135 19.40 -1.37 -5.91
C ASP A 135 18.20 -2.16 -5.34
N ILE A 136 17.88 -1.94 -4.06
CA ILE A 136 16.74 -2.58 -3.39
C ILE A 136 15.43 -2.22 -4.08
N LEU A 137 15.24 -0.94 -4.42
CA LEU A 137 14.05 -0.45 -5.11
C LEU A 137 13.95 -1.00 -6.54
N GLN A 138 15.07 -1.14 -7.25
CA GLN A 138 15.09 -1.73 -8.59
C GLN A 138 14.59 -3.18 -8.58
N HIS A 139 14.90 -3.97 -7.55
CA HIS A 139 14.37 -5.33 -7.42
C HIS A 139 12.84 -5.35 -7.29
N ILE A 140 12.25 -4.37 -6.58
CA ILE A 140 10.79 -4.24 -6.49
C ILE A 140 10.20 -3.82 -7.84
N VAL A 141 10.75 -2.76 -8.44
CA VAL A 141 10.21 -2.19 -9.68
C VAL A 141 10.17 -3.24 -10.80
N LYS A 142 11.16 -4.12 -10.89
CA LYS A 142 11.18 -5.23 -11.85
C LYS A 142 10.06 -6.27 -11.65
N ALA A 143 9.55 -6.40 -10.42
CA ALA A 143 8.44 -7.29 -10.09
C ALA A 143 7.07 -6.62 -10.20
N MET A 144 7.02 -5.29 -10.41
CA MET A 144 5.78 -4.52 -10.45
C MET A 144 5.15 -4.53 -11.84
N LYS A 145 3.81 -4.63 -11.87
CA LYS A 145 3.01 -4.42 -13.06
C LYS A 145 2.67 -2.94 -13.25
N PRO A 146 3.05 -2.29 -14.37
CA PRO A 146 2.71 -0.89 -14.63
C PRO A 146 1.19 -0.64 -14.57
N GLY A 147 0.79 0.47 -13.94
CA GLY A 147 -0.62 0.83 -13.74
C GLY A 147 -1.36 0.05 -12.65
N PHE A 148 -0.85 -1.13 -12.26
CA PHE A 148 -1.48 -2.02 -11.28
C PHE A 148 -0.74 -2.03 -9.94
N SER A 149 0.55 -2.36 -9.91
CA SER A 149 1.30 -2.49 -8.66
C SER A 149 1.57 -1.11 -8.06
N LYS A 150 1.59 -1.04 -6.72
CA LYS A 150 1.99 0.14 -5.95
C LYS A 150 3.13 -0.23 -5.00
N LEU A 151 4.07 0.69 -4.82
CA LEU A 151 5.07 0.63 -3.77
C LEU A 151 4.61 1.58 -2.66
N LEU A 152 4.50 1.06 -1.45
CA LEU A 152 4.14 1.80 -0.24
C LEU A 152 5.39 1.85 0.63
N ILE A 153 5.87 3.05 0.93
CA ILE A 153 7.04 3.27 1.80
C ILE A 153 6.53 3.91 3.08
N PHE A 154 6.87 3.31 4.21
CA PHE A 154 6.59 3.84 5.54
C PHE A 154 7.91 4.02 6.28
N GLU A 155 8.21 5.29 6.57
CA GLU A 155 9.41 5.78 7.26
C GLU A 155 8.96 6.77 8.34
#